data_AF-A0A953IHU0-F1
#
_entry.id   AF-A0A953IHU0-F1
#
_cell.length_a   1.000
_cell.length_b   1.000
_cell.length_c   1.000
_cell.angle_alpha   90.00
_cell.angle_beta   90.00
_cell.angle_gamma   90.00
#
_symmetry.space_group_name_H-M   'P 1'
#
loop_
_entity.id
_entity.type
_entity.pdbx_description
1 polymer ?
#
loop_
_entity_poly.entity_id
_entity_poly.type
_entity_poly.pdbx_seq_one_letter_code
_entity_poly.pdbx_strand_id
1 'polypeptide(L)'
;ALQLADTFFFETLVRVHRAGEGAPYTGLKDEAPEAVILAVDEALVTGKVEGVVEELTAAASGGVRERFRHAVEARRHAEESVERGREYVEAYVDLTHYVERLHQAALSATGHAEPSGTAAVHAQHGHR
;
A
#
# COMPACT_ATOMS: atom_id res chain seq x y z
N ALA A 1 24.73 30.99 5.10
CA ALA A 1 25.63 30.45 4.07
C ALA A 1 25.41 28.94 3.89
N LEU A 2 25.57 28.12 4.94
CA LEU A 2 25.40 26.66 4.86
C LEU A 2 24.00 26.23 4.39
N GLN A 3 22.93 26.74 5.01
CA GLN A 3 21.55 26.42 4.62
C GLN A 3 21.23 26.73 3.15
N LEU A 4 21.77 27.83 2.59
CA LEU A 4 21.55 28.17 1.18
C LEU A 4 22.23 27.17 0.26
N ALA A 5 23.46 26.77 0.59
CA ALA A 5 24.19 25.76 -0.17
C ALA A 5 23.50 24.38 -0.10
N ASP A 6 23.00 24.01 1.08
CA ASP A 6 22.26 22.76 1.27
C ASP A 6 20.96 22.76 0.44
N THR A 7 20.18 23.85 0.47
CA THR A 7 18.98 23.97 -0.36
C THR A 7 19.31 23.84 -1.83
N PHE A 8 20.31 24.57 -2.35
CA PHE A 8 20.70 24.46 -3.76
C PHE A 8 21.16 23.04 -4.14
N PHE A 9 21.87 22.36 -3.25
CA PHE A 9 22.28 20.98 -3.46
C PHE A 9 21.06 20.06 -3.59
N PHE A 10 20.14 20.09 -2.62
CA PHE A 10 18.95 19.24 -2.64
C PHE A 10 18.02 19.56 -3.81
N GLU A 11 17.80 20.84 -4.13
CA GLU A 11 17.00 21.22 -5.29
C GLU A 11 17.57 20.65 -6.59
N THR A 12 18.91 20.69 -6.73
CA THR A 12 19.59 20.14 -7.90
C THR A 12 19.46 18.61 -7.94
N LEU A 13 19.71 17.95 -6.80
CA LEU A 13 19.63 16.49 -6.69
C LEU A 13 18.23 15.97 -7.03
N VAL A 14 17.19 16.55 -6.40
CA VAL A 14 15.80 16.14 -6.62
C VAL A 14 15.36 16.41 -8.05
N ARG A 15 15.77 17.55 -8.64
CA ARG A 15 15.47 17.86 -10.03
C ARG A 15 16.07 16.84 -11.00
N VAL A 16 17.35 16.46 -10.80
CA VAL A 16 18.02 15.46 -11.63
C VAL A 16 17.38 14.08 -11.47
N HIS A 17 17.08 13.66 -10.24
CA HIS A 17 16.41 12.40 -9.96
C HIS A 17 15.03 12.30 -10.64
N ARG A 18 14.18 13.34 -10.47
CA ARG A 18 12.85 13.37 -11.09
C ARG A 18 12.90 13.43 -12.61
N ALA A 19 13.88 14.14 -13.19
CA ALA A 19 14.10 14.11 -14.64
C ALA A 19 14.46 12.69 -15.13
N GLY A 20 15.21 11.91 -14.34
CA GLY A 20 15.51 10.50 -14.62
C GLY A 20 14.28 9.58 -14.59
N GLU A 21 13.25 9.96 -13.83
CA GLU A 21 11.97 9.25 -13.73
C GLU A 21 10.90 9.78 -14.71
N GLY A 22 11.23 10.80 -15.52
CA GLY A 22 10.30 11.42 -16.45
C GLY A 22 9.24 12.33 -15.79
N ALA A 23 9.47 12.75 -14.56
CA ALA A 23 8.52 13.55 -13.78
C ALA A 23 8.99 15.01 -13.60
N PRO A 24 8.04 15.98 -13.47
CA PRO A 24 8.38 17.37 -13.23
C PRO A 24 8.91 17.58 -11.80
N TYR A 25 9.85 18.51 -11.65
CA TYR A 25 10.24 19.02 -10.34
C TYR A 25 9.17 19.97 -9.80
N THR A 26 8.62 19.69 -8.62
CA THR A 26 7.53 20.45 -7.99
C THR A 26 7.96 21.21 -6.72
N GLY A 27 9.26 21.28 -6.45
CA GLY A 27 9.80 21.87 -5.21
C GLY A 27 10.41 20.82 -4.29
N LEU A 28 11.15 21.28 -3.28
CA LEU A 28 11.49 20.43 -2.14
C LEU A 28 10.25 20.31 -1.26
N LYS A 29 9.89 19.07 -0.92
CA LYS A 29 8.83 18.80 0.05
C LYS A 29 9.41 18.81 1.45
N ASP A 30 8.74 19.51 2.34
CA ASP A 30 8.99 19.49 3.79
C ASP A 30 7.90 18.65 4.46
N GLU A 31 7.85 17.38 4.09
CA GLU A 31 6.90 16.40 4.64
C GLU A 31 7.71 15.46 5.55
N ALA A 32 7.24 15.27 6.78
CA ALA A 32 7.81 14.25 7.65
C ALA A 32 7.60 12.88 7.01
N PRO A 33 8.61 11.98 7.03
CA PRO A 33 8.43 10.62 6.54
C PRO A 33 7.31 9.90 7.29
N GLU A 34 6.67 8.94 6.62
CA GLU A 34 5.68 8.10 7.25
C GLU A 34 6.29 7.33 8.43
N ALA A 35 5.51 7.11 9.50
CA ALA A 35 6.00 6.49 10.73
C ALA A 35 6.65 5.11 10.50
N VAL A 36 6.12 4.32 9.57
CA VAL A 36 6.70 3.01 9.20
C VAL A 36 8.09 3.15 8.55
N ILE A 37 8.33 4.23 7.80
CA ILE A 37 9.64 4.52 7.20
C ILE A 37 10.63 4.92 8.29
N LEU A 38 10.22 5.77 9.23
CA LEU A 38 11.04 6.12 10.40
C LEU A 38 11.40 4.88 11.23
N ALA A 39 10.46 3.96 11.43
CA ALA A 39 10.71 2.71 12.13
C ALA A 39 11.71 1.80 11.39
N VAL A 40 11.66 1.77 10.05
CA VAL A 40 12.66 1.06 9.22
C VAL A 40 14.04 1.71 9.35
N ASP A 41 14.14 3.04 9.33
CA ASP A 41 15.40 3.75 9.50
C ASP A 41 16.02 3.46 10.87
N GLU A 42 15.23 3.48 11.94
CA GLU A 42 15.68 3.11 13.28
C GLU A 42 16.10 1.63 13.37
N ALA A 43 15.36 0.72 12.71
CA ALA A 43 15.71 -0.68 12.64
C ALA A 43 17.08 -0.90 11.97
N LEU A 44 17.41 -0.13 10.93
CA LEU A 44 18.71 -0.17 10.26
C LEU A 44 19.84 0.37 11.15
N VAL A 45 19.59 1.44 11.91
CA VAL A 45 20.56 2.00 12.86
C VAL A 45 20.85 1.03 14.01
N THR A 46 19.81 0.39 14.53
CA THR A 46 19.89 -0.49 15.71
C THR A 46 20.20 -1.95 15.36
N GLY A 47 20.04 -2.34 14.09
CA GLY A 47 20.14 -3.72 13.62
C GLY A 47 19.00 -4.63 14.08
N LYS A 48 17.84 -4.07 14.44
CA LYS A 48 16.69 -4.81 15.00
C LYS A 48 15.43 -4.56 14.16
N VAL A 49 15.01 -5.55 13.40
CA VAL A 49 13.88 -5.43 12.46
C VAL A 49 12.55 -5.90 13.05
N GLU A 50 12.59 -6.55 14.20
CA GLU A 50 11.46 -7.29 14.77
C GLU A 50 10.24 -6.40 15.02
N GLY A 51 10.44 -5.18 15.51
CA GLY A 51 9.34 -4.23 15.74
C GLY A 51 8.59 -3.86 14.46
N VAL A 52 9.32 -3.66 13.35
CA VAL A 52 8.73 -3.38 12.03
C VAL A 52 7.93 -4.59 11.52
N VAL A 53 8.49 -5.79 11.69
CA VAL A 53 7.81 -7.05 11.30
C VAL A 53 6.52 -7.25 12.08
N GLU A 54 6.55 -7.00 13.39
CA GLU A 54 5.38 -7.13 14.28
C GLU A 54 4.28 -6.14 13.87
N GLU A 55 4.61 -4.86 13.69
CA GLU A 55 3.65 -3.83 13.31
C GLU A 55 3.00 -4.15 11.94
N LEU A 56 3.81 -4.49 10.93
CA LEU A 56 3.32 -4.79 9.59
C LEU A 56 2.41 -6.03 9.59
N THR A 57 2.81 -7.08 10.31
CA THR A 57 2.03 -8.33 10.39
C THR A 57 0.73 -8.11 11.18
N ALA A 58 0.76 -7.30 12.24
CA ALA A 58 -0.44 -6.93 12.99
C ALA A 58 -1.42 -6.15 12.11
N ALA A 59 -0.95 -5.14 11.37
CA ALA A 59 -1.77 -4.35 10.46
C ALA A 59 -2.40 -5.23 9.35
N ALA A 60 -1.59 -6.04 8.67
CA ALA A 60 -2.06 -6.93 7.60
C ALA A 60 -3.09 -7.94 8.12
N SER A 61 -2.79 -8.62 9.23
CA SER A 61 -3.69 -9.63 9.80
C SER A 61 -4.96 -8.99 10.38
N GLY A 62 -4.90 -7.78 10.92
CA GLY A 62 -6.06 -7.00 11.33
C GLY A 62 -6.98 -6.68 10.16
N GLY A 63 -6.43 -6.14 9.07
CA GLY A 63 -7.18 -5.80 7.86
C GLY A 63 -7.85 -7.01 7.18
N VAL A 64 -7.20 -8.18 7.20
CA VAL A 64 -7.81 -9.43 6.72
C VAL A 64 -8.98 -9.84 7.61
N ARG A 65 -8.80 -9.86 8.93
CA ARG A 65 -9.86 -10.29 9.87
C ARG A 65 -11.08 -9.39 9.83
N GLU A 66 -10.89 -8.08 9.68
CA GLU A 66 -11.98 -7.10 9.56
C GLU A 66 -12.82 -7.36 8.32
N ARG A 67 -12.19 -7.38 7.14
CA ARG A 67 -12.87 -7.62 5.86
C ARG A 67 -13.53 -8.99 5.81
N PHE A 68 -12.87 -10.01 6.36
CA PHE A 68 -13.45 -11.35 6.44
C PHE A 68 -14.72 -11.38 7.29
N ARG A 69 -14.70 -10.73 8.46
CA ARG A 69 -15.89 -10.62 9.32
C ARG A 69 -17.03 -9.90 8.61
N HIS A 70 -16.74 -8.82 7.91
CA HIS A 70 -17.73 -8.08 7.12
C HIS A 70 -18.34 -8.95 6.01
N ALA A 71 -17.51 -9.63 5.21
CA ALA A 71 -17.97 -10.52 4.16
C ALA A 71 -18.82 -11.70 4.71
N VAL A 72 -18.42 -12.29 5.84
CA VAL A 72 -19.18 -13.35 6.50
C VAL A 72 -20.54 -12.85 6.99
N GLU A 73 -20.59 -11.65 7.55
CA GLU A 73 -21.85 -11.06 8.02
C GLU A 73 -22.79 -10.74 6.84
N ALA A 74 -22.29 -10.08 5.80
CA ALA A 74 -23.07 -9.80 4.60
C ALA A 74 -23.59 -11.09 3.94
N ARG A 75 -22.77 -12.15 3.92
CA ARG A 75 -23.16 -13.46 3.39
C ARG A 75 -24.40 -14.05 4.06
N ARG A 76 -24.57 -13.85 5.37
CA ARG A 76 -25.72 -14.39 6.12
C ARG A 76 -27.06 -13.87 5.60
N HIS A 77 -27.06 -12.67 5.04
CA HIS A 77 -28.25 -11.98 4.54
C HIS A 77 -28.34 -11.99 3.00
N ALA A 78 -27.37 -12.59 2.31
CA ALA A 78 -27.23 -12.46 0.85
C ALA A 78 -28.41 -13.03 0.04
N GLU A 79 -29.16 -13.97 0.61
CA GLU A 79 -30.34 -14.59 -0.03
C GLU A 79 -31.65 -13.86 0.29
N GLU A 80 -31.63 -12.87 1.19
CA GLU A 80 -32.84 -12.14 1.61
C GLU A 80 -33.35 -11.19 0.51
N SER A 81 -32.46 -10.62 -0.29
CA SER A 81 -32.81 -9.79 -1.44
C SER A 81 -31.64 -9.63 -2.43
N VAL A 82 -31.93 -9.11 -3.63
CA VAL A 82 -30.90 -8.81 -4.62
C VAL A 82 -29.91 -7.75 -4.11
N GLU A 83 -30.41 -6.76 -3.36
CA GLU A 83 -29.61 -5.68 -2.77
C GLU A 83 -28.62 -6.26 -1.74
N ARG A 84 -29.09 -7.12 -0.82
CA ARG A 84 -28.21 -7.80 0.14
C ARG A 84 -27.20 -8.73 -0.53
N GLY A 85 -27.61 -9.40 -1.62
CA GLY A 85 -26.71 -10.17 -2.46
C GLY A 85 -25.57 -9.31 -3.04
N ARG A 86 -25.86 -8.09 -3.49
CA ARG A 86 -24.84 -7.15 -4.01
C ARG A 86 -23.89 -6.68 -2.91
N GLU A 87 -24.40 -6.37 -1.72
CA GLU A 87 -23.57 -6.01 -0.55
C GLU A 87 -22.55 -7.12 -0.22
N TYR A 88 -22.98 -8.39 -0.26
CA TYR A 88 -22.06 -9.52 -0.06
C TYR A 88 -20.99 -9.60 -1.17
N VAL A 89 -21.38 -9.44 -2.44
CA VAL A 89 -20.41 -9.47 -3.55
C VAL A 89 -19.38 -8.36 -3.41
N GLU A 90 -19.79 -7.15 -3.03
CA GLU A 90 -18.87 -6.04 -2.79
C GLU A 90 -17.89 -6.36 -1.65
N ALA A 91 -18.39 -6.86 -0.52
CA ALA A 91 -17.56 -7.27 0.61
C ALA A 91 -16.58 -8.41 0.26
N TYR A 92 -17.02 -9.37 -0.56
CA TYR A 92 -16.19 -10.47 -1.07
C TYR A 92 -15.06 -9.97 -1.98
N VAL A 93 -15.37 -9.06 -2.90
CA VAL A 93 -14.39 -8.48 -3.82
C VAL A 93 -13.37 -7.63 -3.07
N ASP A 94 -13.78 -6.80 -2.11
CA ASP A 94 -12.85 -6.01 -1.29
C ASP A 94 -11.89 -6.91 -0.50
N LEU A 95 -12.41 -7.95 0.17
CA LEU A 95 -11.59 -8.94 0.86
C LEU A 95 -10.57 -9.60 -0.08
N THR A 96 -11.03 -10.08 -1.23
CA THR A 96 -10.20 -10.83 -2.18
C THR A 96 -9.09 -9.96 -2.74
N HIS A 97 -9.39 -8.75 -3.20
CA HIS A 97 -8.38 -7.83 -3.71
C HIS A 97 -7.39 -7.39 -2.60
N TYR A 98 -7.85 -7.21 -1.36
CA TYR A 98 -6.96 -6.87 -0.26
C TYR A 98 -5.95 -8.00 0.02
N VAL A 99 -6.43 -9.25 0.10
CA VAL A 99 -5.56 -10.43 0.30
C VAL A 99 -4.61 -10.63 -0.87
N GLU A 100 -5.10 -10.48 -2.11
CA GLU A 100 -4.27 -10.58 -3.31
C GLU A 100 -3.13 -9.55 -3.30
N ARG A 101 -3.42 -8.27 -3.01
CA ARG A 101 -2.38 -7.23 -2.92
C ARG A 101 -1.34 -7.55 -1.86
N LEU A 102 -1.75 -8.02 -0.68
CA LEU A 102 -0.81 -8.43 0.38
C LEU A 102 0.06 -9.61 -0.06
N HIS A 103 -0.55 -10.63 -0.70
CA HIS A 103 0.17 -11.80 -1.19
C HIS A 103 1.17 -11.44 -2.28
N GLN A 104 0.78 -10.59 -3.24
CA GLN A 104 1.70 -10.10 -4.28
C GLN A 104 2.83 -9.28 -3.70
N ALA A 105 2.55 -8.37 -2.75
CA ALA A 105 3.59 -7.59 -2.09
C ALA A 105 4.60 -8.46 -1.31
N ALA A 106 4.13 -9.56 -0.71
CA ALA A 106 4.98 -10.48 0.04
C ALA A 106 5.83 -11.41 -0.84
N LEU A 107 5.36 -11.78 -2.03
CA LEU A 107 6.04 -12.72 -2.92
C LEU A 107 6.80 -12.06 -4.08
N SER A 108 6.49 -10.82 -4.42
CA SER A 108 7.13 -10.13 -5.55
C SER A 108 8.57 -9.78 -5.19
N ALA A 109 9.53 -10.31 -5.96
CA ALA A 109 10.96 -10.11 -5.75
C ALA A 109 11.51 -8.78 -6.33
N THR A 110 10.66 -7.83 -6.73
CA THR A 110 11.09 -6.64 -7.49
C THR A 110 10.84 -5.34 -6.72
N GLY A 111 11.95 -4.65 -6.42
CA GLY A 111 11.95 -3.30 -5.86
C GLY A 111 11.49 -2.22 -6.85
N HIS A 112 11.04 -1.09 -6.28
CA HIS A 112 10.65 0.18 -6.91
C HIS A 112 10.04 0.06 -8.31
N ALA A 113 8.80 -0.41 -8.38
CA ALA A 113 7.90 -0.03 -9.47
C ALA A 113 7.03 1.14 -9.01
N GLU A 114 7.07 2.24 -9.77
CA GLU A 114 6.15 3.38 -9.69
C GLU A 114 4.68 2.93 -9.51
N PRO A 115 3.81 3.74 -8.89
CA PRO A 115 2.38 3.48 -8.86
C PRO A 115 1.84 3.60 -10.30
N SER A 116 1.89 2.50 -11.02
CA SER A 116 1.17 2.36 -12.29
C SER A 116 -0.31 2.49 -11.96
N GLY A 117 -0.88 3.58 -12.47
CA GLY A 117 -2.29 3.92 -12.29
C GLY A 117 -3.18 2.70 -12.54
N THR A 118 -4.15 2.55 -11.65
CA THR A 118 -5.24 1.56 -11.68
C THR A 118 -5.59 1.10 -13.10
N ALA A 119 -4.99 -0.01 -13.53
CA ALA A 119 -5.56 -0.83 -14.57
C ALA A 119 -6.61 -1.70 -13.89
N ALA A 120 -7.87 -1.31 -14.03
CA ALA A 120 -9.00 -2.15 -13.72
C ALA A 120 -8.89 -3.45 -14.54
N VAL A 121 -8.34 -4.51 -13.94
CA VAL A 121 -8.43 -5.85 -14.49
C VAL A 121 -9.74 -6.44 -13.99
N HIS A 122 -10.79 -6.24 -14.76
CA HIS A 122 -11.96 -7.11 -14.70
C HIS A 122 -11.53 -8.54 -15.08
N ALA A 123 -11.07 -9.31 -14.09
CA ALA A 123 -10.86 -10.74 -14.25
C ALA A 123 -12.21 -11.46 -14.06
N GLN A 124 -12.72 -11.99 -15.16
CA GLN A 124 -13.90 -12.83 -15.23
C GLN A 124 -13.72 -14.03 -14.29
N HIS A 125 -14.59 -14.13 -13.28
CA HIS A 125 -14.72 -15.35 -12.49
C HIS A 125 -15.44 -16.40 -13.35
N GLY A 126 -14.66 -17.33 -13.90
CA GLY A 126 -15.17 -18.49 -14.59
C GLY A 126 -15.85 -19.44 -13.61
N HIS A 127 -17.16 -19.63 -13.79
CA HIS A 127 -17.92 -20.67 -13.13
C HIS A 127 -17.34 -22.04 -13.46
N ARG A 128 -17.02 -22.82 -12.42
CA ARG A 128 -17.15 -24.27 -12.48
C ARG A 128 -17.56 -24.83 -11.13
#